data_AF-A0A813K5D1-F1
#
_entry.id   AF-A0A813K5D1-F1
#
_cell.length_a   1.000
_cell.length_b   1.000
_cell.length_c   1.000
_cell.angle_alpha   90.00
_cell.angle_beta   90.00
_cell.angle_gamma   90.00
#
_symmetry.space_group_name_H-M   'P 1'
#
loop_
_entity.id
_entity.type
_entity.pdbx_description
1 polymer ?
#
loop_
_entity_poly.entity_id
_entity_poly.type
_entity_poly.pdbx_seq_one_letter_code
_entity_poly.pdbx_strand_id
1 'polypeptide(L)'
;VKRLANAPGKEAVEKLDEFQRQLDQAVLRLAELRAGIGKRKSRGMLKEAELQVLRAEALSRSLAEASTIWADDEKLSALSTAELKEASEQTVLREKEVNAALVEARKIVAARQIEAKGKEGFVEVNSELLKFQTRLAEAQTEVSKQRKLFSTVEQRAALRRVAAEVEKKLGETDEKVSKAERSVAALAALADELLASVKDAQEPNSKATKEAELLVQEAQIAVRTMSRTLESQARSQGLTKDSVAMIDSRLKRAQEKVQSAAAEIKHLSEQFFVRSILREAELKLSECEESQNKAADDESELQRVSSSLDPAEVGQMLTRLEKAIQAAVVATSGCKTDLSMKRLSIKRLSASNAEAANKALTEMISSAERVSEQLAKMRLRSSEERRRLFQRSRVEAAAATGAGELR
;
A
#
# COMPACT_ATOMS: atom_id res chain seq x y z
N VAL A 1 30.72 105.98 -42.96
CA VAL A 1 32.09 106.30 -43.46
C VAL A 1 32.12 107.16 -44.73
N LYS A 2 31.04 107.28 -45.53
CA LYS A 2 30.99 108.10 -46.77
C LYS A 2 31.31 109.62 -46.65
N ARG A 3 31.58 110.16 -45.46
CA ARG A 3 31.94 111.57 -45.23
C ARG A 3 33.42 111.80 -44.85
N LEU A 4 34.23 110.75 -44.75
CA LEU A 4 35.67 110.83 -44.44
C LEU A 4 36.46 110.39 -45.68
N ALA A 5 36.70 111.31 -46.62
CA ALA A 5 37.30 111.01 -47.94
C ALA A 5 38.85 110.90 -47.94
N ASN A 6 39.48 111.04 -46.78
CA ASN A 6 40.94 111.00 -46.63
C ASN A 6 41.40 109.63 -46.08
N ALA A 7 42.73 109.41 -46.01
CA ALA A 7 43.36 108.18 -45.50
C ALA A 7 42.66 107.50 -44.28
N PRO A 8 42.14 108.23 -43.26
CA PRO A 8 41.45 107.61 -42.12
C PRO A 8 40.16 106.86 -42.47
N GLY A 9 39.46 107.26 -43.54
CA GLY A 9 38.20 106.63 -43.96
C GLY A 9 38.39 105.28 -44.67
N LYS A 10 39.47 105.12 -45.45
CA LYS A 10 39.83 103.83 -46.07
C LYS A 10 40.24 102.82 -45.01
N GLU A 11 41.09 103.24 -44.08
CA GLU A 11 41.54 102.42 -42.95
C GLU A 11 40.35 101.93 -42.09
N ALA A 12 39.33 102.76 -41.90
CA ALA A 12 38.11 102.38 -41.19
C ALA A 12 37.25 101.33 -41.93
N VAL A 13 37.19 101.37 -43.27
CA VAL A 13 36.48 100.36 -44.08
C VAL A 13 37.24 99.03 -44.07
N GLU A 14 38.57 99.07 -44.24
CA GLU A 14 39.42 97.87 -44.19
C GLU A 14 39.30 97.16 -42.83
N LYS A 15 39.31 97.91 -41.72
CA LYS A 15 39.07 97.37 -40.37
C LYS A 15 37.68 96.77 -40.21
N LEU A 16 36.65 97.37 -40.82
CA LEU A 16 35.27 96.86 -40.74
C LEU A 16 35.13 95.54 -41.51
N ASP A 17 35.72 95.44 -42.70
CA ASP A 17 35.77 94.20 -43.49
C ASP A 17 36.58 93.11 -42.78
N GLU A 18 37.67 93.48 -42.12
CA GLU A 18 38.45 92.56 -41.28
C GLU A 18 37.60 92.02 -40.11
N PHE A 19 36.90 92.89 -39.38
CA PHE A 19 35.99 92.47 -38.31
C PHE A 19 34.85 91.60 -38.83
N GLN A 20 34.29 91.90 -40.00
CA GLN A 20 33.26 91.07 -40.64
C GLN A 20 33.80 89.67 -40.95
N ARG A 21 35.01 89.56 -41.53
CA ARG A 21 35.66 88.27 -41.79
C ARG A 21 35.93 87.49 -40.50
N GLN A 22 36.39 88.17 -39.45
CA GLN A 22 36.60 87.55 -38.13
C GLN A 22 35.28 87.03 -37.55
N LEU A 23 34.19 87.79 -37.69
CA LEU A 23 32.85 87.38 -37.25
C LEU A 23 32.35 86.16 -38.03
N ASP A 24 32.48 86.15 -39.36
CA ASP A 24 32.07 85.03 -40.20
C ASP A 24 32.87 83.75 -39.87
N GLN A 25 34.18 83.88 -39.65
CA GLN A 25 35.01 82.76 -39.18
C GLN A 25 34.61 82.28 -37.79
N ALA A 26 34.26 83.19 -36.87
CA ALA A 26 33.78 82.82 -35.55
C ALA A 26 32.43 82.10 -35.63
N VAL A 27 31.50 82.56 -36.48
CA VAL A 27 30.21 81.90 -36.74
C VAL A 27 30.41 80.50 -37.30
N LEU A 28 31.33 80.32 -38.26
CA LEU A 28 31.68 79.01 -38.81
C LEU A 28 32.27 78.07 -37.74
N ARG A 29 33.28 78.53 -36.98
CA ARG A 29 33.86 77.75 -35.86
C ARG A 29 32.80 77.38 -34.82
N LEU A 30 31.87 78.29 -34.54
CA LEU A 30 30.79 78.05 -33.59
C LEU A 30 29.80 77.00 -34.12
N ALA A 31 29.49 77.02 -35.42
CA ALA A 31 28.68 75.99 -36.07
C ALA A 31 29.38 74.61 -36.04
N GLU A 32 30.69 74.55 -36.32
CA GLU A 32 31.49 73.33 -36.23
C GLU A 32 31.56 72.78 -34.80
N LEU A 33 31.78 73.65 -33.81
CA LEU A 33 31.79 73.27 -32.40
C LEU A 33 30.42 72.75 -31.95
N ARG A 34 29.32 73.42 -32.34
CA ARG A 34 27.95 72.94 -32.08
C ARG A 34 27.70 71.59 -32.72
N ALA A 35 28.11 71.39 -33.97
CA ALA A 35 28.02 70.09 -34.65
C ALA A 35 28.86 69.01 -33.94
N GLY A 36 30.08 69.34 -33.53
CA GLY A 36 30.97 68.44 -32.78
C GLY A 36 30.41 68.05 -31.41
N ILE A 37 29.82 68.99 -30.67
CA ILE A 37 29.12 68.73 -29.40
C ILE A 37 27.90 67.83 -29.65
N GLY A 38 27.11 68.10 -30.69
CA GLY A 38 25.97 67.27 -31.08
C GLY A 38 26.37 65.82 -31.36
N LYS A 39 27.46 65.61 -32.12
CA LYS A 39 28.01 64.27 -32.40
C LYS A 39 28.49 63.55 -31.14
N ARG A 40 29.23 64.23 -30.26
CA ARG A 40 29.70 63.65 -28.99
C ARG A 40 28.54 63.28 -28.06
N LYS A 41 27.54 64.14 -27.94
CA LYS A 41 26.33 63.88 -27.16
C LYS A 41 25.58 62.66 -27.72
N SER A 42 25.37 62.61 -29.03
CA SER A 42 24.72 61.49 -29.71
C SER A 42 25.44 60.17 -29.46
N ARG A 43 26.77 60.15 -29.59
CA ARG A 43 27.60 58.98 -29.31
C ARG A 43 27.50 58.53 -27.85
N GLY A 44 27.52 59.47 -26.91
CA GLY A 44 27.37 59.16 -25.48
C GLY A 44 26.03 58.50 -25.16
N MET A 45 24.93 59.04 -25.71
CA MET A 45 23.59 58.48 -25.53
C MET A 45 23.45 57.07 -26.12
N LEU A 46 24.01 56.86 -27.32
CA LEU A 46 24.01 55.53 -27.96
C LEU A 46 24.81 54.52 -27.13
N LYS A 47 25.99 54.89 -26.64
CA LYS A 47 26.85 54.01 -25.84
C LYS A 47 26.17 53.59 -24.53
N GLU A 48 25.48 54.51 -23.87
CA GLU A 48 24.74 54.19 -22.64
C GLU A 48 23.58 53.23 -22.90
N ALA A 49 22.78 53.48 -23.94
CA ALA A 49 21.68 52.59 -24.33
C ALA A 49 22.22 51.21 -24.73
N GLU A 50 23.32 51.15 -25.48
CA GLU A 50 23.98 49.91 -25.89
C GLU A 50 24.44 49.09 -24.68
N LEU A 51 25.05 49.71 -23.68
CA LEU A 51 25.50 49.01 -22.46
C LEU A 51 24.33 48.35 -21.72
N GLN A 52 23.16 49.00 -21.67
CA GLN A 52 21.98 48.44 -21.02
C GLN A 52 21.37 47.29 -21.82
N VAL A 53 21.35 47.41 -23.16
CA VAL A 53 20.93 46.33 -24.06
C VAL A 53 21.85 45.12 -23.91
N LEU A 54 23.17 45.33 -23.94
CA LEU A 54 24.17 44.27 -23.76
C LEU A 54 24.04 43.58 -22.41
N ARG A 55 23.77 44.34 -21.33
CA ARG A 55 23.52 43.77 -20.00
C ARG A 55 22.28 42.88 -20.00
N ALA A 56 21.16 43.34 -20.57
CA ALA A 56 19.94 42.57 -20.64
C ALA A 56 20.11 41.29 -21.47
N GLU A 57 20.83 41.38 -22.59
CA GLU A 57 21.16 40.22 -23.42
C GLU A 57 22.07 39.22 -22.71
N ALA A 58 23.10 39.68 -21.99
CA ALA A 58 24.00 38.80 -21.24
C ALA A 58 23.24 38.01 -20.17
N LEU A 59 22.35 38.68 -19.43
CA LEU A 59 21.49 38.00 -18.46
C LEU A 59 20.52 37.02 -19.16
N SER A 60 19.95 37.40 -20.31
CA SER A 60 19.06 36.52 -21.08
C SER A 60 19.79 35.26 -21.55
N ARG A 61 21.07 35.35 -21.94
CA ARG A 61 21.89 34.19 -22.30
C ARG A 61 22.19 33.32 -21.07
N SER A 62 22.53 33.93 -19.94
CA SER A 62 22.74 33.21 -18.67
C SER A 62 21.49 32.46 -18.19
N LEU A 63 20.29 33.01 -18.43
CA LEU A 63 19.03 32.30 -18.18
C LEU A 63 18.85 31.12 -19.14
N ALA A 64 19.16 31.30 -20.42
CA ALA A 64 19.08 30.21 -21.41
C ALA A 64 20.03 29.06 -21.05
N GLU A 65 21.27 29.36 -20.66
CA GLU A 65 22.25 28.38 -20.18
C GLU A 65 21.75 27.63 -18.95
N ALA A 66 21.23 28.32 -17.94
CA ALA A 66 20.61 27.68 -16.77
C ALA A 66 19.42 26.79 -17.14
N SER A 67 18.66 27.20 -18.16
CA SER A 67 17.45 26.51 -18.58
C SER A 67 17.71 25.27 -19.43
N THR A 68 18.96 25.02 -19.85
CA THR A 68 19.33 23.81 -20.61
C THR A 68 19.02 22.52 -19.86
N ILE A 69 19.04 22.55 -18.52
CA ILE A 69 18.68 21.42 -17.66
C ILE A 69 17.22 20.99 -17.85
N TRP A 70 16.35 21.92 -18.28
CA TRP A 70 14.92 21.70 -18.49
C TRP A 70 14.57 21.15 -19.86
N ALA A 71 15.50 21.23 -20.82
CA ALA A 71 15.30 20.77 -22.18
C ALA A 71 15.65 19.27 -22.37
N ASP A 72 16.37 18.69 -21.40
CA ASP A 72 16.93 17.34 -21.48
C ASP A 72 16.22 16.42 -20.49
N ASP A 73 15.34 15.57 -21.00
CA ASP A 73 14.51 14.67 -20.19
C ASP A 73 15.33 13.61 -19.43
N GLU A 74 16.49 13.20 -19.97
CA GLU A 74 17.39 12.26 -19.31
C GLU A 74 18.03 12.91 -18.09
N LYS A 75 18.60 14.11 -18.24
CA LYS A 75 19.13 14.88 -17.10
C LYS A 75 18.05 15.14 -16.06
N LEU A 76 16.86 15.50 -16.51
CA LEU A 76 15.69 15.69 -15.64
C LEU A 76 15.30 14.44 -14.86
N SER A 77 15.48 13.25 -15.43
CA SER A 77 15.20 11.97 -14.77
C SER A 77 16.28 11.57 -13.76
N ALA A 78 17.52 12.02 -13.97
CA ALA A 78 18.65 11.74 -13.08
C ALA A 78 18.67 12.62 -11.82
N LEU A 79 18.06 13.81 -11.88
CA LEU A 79 18.02 14.74 -10.74
C LEU A 79 17.06 14.29 -9.65
N SER A 80 17.52 14.41 -8.42
CA SER A 80 16.70 14.23 -7.21
C SER A 80 15.63 15.33 -7.10
N THR A 81 14.63 15.07 -6.25
CA THR A 81 13.56 16.05 -5.98
C THR A 81 14.08 17.35 -5.37
N ALA A 82 15.20 17.30 -4.64
CA ALA A 82 15.88 18.45 -4.05
C ALA A 82 16.63 19.26 -5.13
N GLU A 83 17.41 18.61 -5.99
CA GLU A 83 18.14 19.28 -7.07
C GLU A 83 17.18 19.94 -8.08
N LEU A 84 16.05 19.29 -8.38
CA LEU A 84 14.98 19.89 -9.20
C LEU A 84 14.41 21.17 -8.58
N LYS A 85 14.30 21.22 -7.25
CA LYS A 85 13.79 22.39 -6.55
C LYS A 85 14.81 23.53 -6.57
N GLU A 86 16.08 23.23 -6.30
CA GLU A 86 17.16 24.21 -6.36
C GLU A 86 17.32 24.80 -7.76
N ALA A 87 17.34 23.94 -8.80
CA ALA A 87 17.39 24.39 -10.19
C ALA A 87 16.18 25.28 -10.54
N SER A 88 14.99 24.95 -10.03
CA SER A 88 13.76 25.74 -10.20
C SER A 88 13.90 27.13 -9.59
N GLU A 89 14.30 27.21 -8.32
CA GLU A 89 14.50 28.47 -7.61
C GLU A 89 15.55 29.36 -8.31
N GLN A 90 16.67 28.77 -8.75
CA GLN A 90 17.71 29.47 -9.49
C GLN A 90 17.21 30.02 -10.84
N THR A 91 16.41 29.25 -11.57
CA THR A 91 15.82 29.68 -12.85
C THR A 91 14.87 30.86 -12.63
N VAL A 92 14.02 30.81 -11.59
CA VAL A 92 13.08 31.89 -11.24
C VAL A 92 13.81 33.16 -10.82
N LEU A 93 14.89 33.04 -10.05
CA LEU A 93 15.72 34.20 -9.67
C LEU A 93 16.33 34.87 -10.90
N ARG A 94 16.96 34.08 -11.79
CA ARG A 94 17.52 34.59 -13.05
C ARG A 94 16.45 35.21 -13.94
N GLU A 95 15.26 34.61 -14.04
CA GLU A 95 14.14 35.17 -14.80
C GLU A 95 13.75 36.57 -14.29
N LYS A 96 13.67 36.76 -12.96
CA LYS A 96 13.37 38.07 -12.36
C LYS A 96 14.43 39.10 -12.70
N GLU A 97 15.70 38.73 -12.59
CA GLU A 97 16.84 39.61 -12.92
C GLU A 97 16.84 40.03 -14.39
N VAL A 98 16.60 39.08 -15.31
CA VAL A 98 16.52 39.37 -16.75
C VAL A 98 15.36 40.32 -17.06
N ASN A 99 14.18 40.05 -16.50
CA ASN A 99 13.02 40.91 -16.75
C ASN A 99 13.23 42.33 -16.20
N ALA A 100 13.85 42.47 -15.02
CA ALA A 100 14.21 43.78 -14.48
C ALA A 100 15.17 44.53 -15.41
N ALA A 101 16.21 43.85 -15.92
CA ALA A 101 17.16 44.44 -16.87
C ALA A 101 16.51 44.82 -18.21
N LEU A 102 15.61 43.99 -18.75
CA LEU A 102 14.87 44.28 -19.98
C LEU A 102 13.96 45.50 -19.82
N VAL A 103 13.27 45.64 -18.67
CA VAL A 103 12.42 46.80 -18.38
C VAL A 103 13.25 48.08 -18.32
N GLU A 104 14.38 48.06 -17.61
CA GLU A 104 15.24 49.26 -17.50
C GLU A 104 15.89 49.62 -18.84
N ALA A 105 16.35 48.64 -19.61
CA ALA A 105 16.91 48.87 -20.95
C ALA A 105 15.87 49.49 -21.90
N ARG A 106 14.62 48.99 -21.89
CA ARG A 106 13.52 49.57 -22.69
C ARG A 106 13.22 51.01 -22.29
N LYS A 107 13.17 51.29 -20.98
CA LYS A 107 12.93 52.63 -20.46
C LYS A 107 14.01 53.60 -20.93
N ILE A 108 15.29 53.21 -20.89
CA ILE A 108 16.40 54.03 -21.36
C ILE A 108 16.34 54.23 -22.88
N VAL A 109 16.13 53.18 -23.67
CA VAL A 109 16.01 53.28 -25.13
C VAL A 109 14.84 54.20 -25.52
N ALA A 110 13.67 54.04 -24.89
CA ALA A 110 12.51 54.88 -25.13
C ALA A 110 12.77 56.36 -24.76
N ALA A 111 13.41 56.62 -23.61
CA ALA A 111 13.80 57.97 -23.22
C ALA A 111 14.75 58.61 -24.23
N ARG A 112 15.72 57.86 -24.76
CA ARG A 112 16.64 58.34 -25.80
C ARG A 112 15.95 58.56 -27.14
N GLN A 113 14.97 57.74 -27.51
CA GLN A 113 14.15 57.96 -28.71
C GLN A 113 13.35 59.26 -28.60
N ILE A 114 12.77 59.55 -27.42
CA ILE A 114 12.06 60.80 -27.16
C ILE A 114 13.02 61.98 -27.26
N GLU A 115 14.21 61.90 -26.66
CA GLU A 115 15.21 62.96 -26.70
C GLU A 115 15.73 63.24 -28.12
N ALA A 116 15.80 62.21 -28.98
CA ALA A 116 16.27 62.32 -30.36
C ALA A 116 15.20 62.82 -31.36
N LYS A 117 13.91 62.79 -31.01
CA LYS A 117 12.82 63.30 -31.86
C LYS A 117 12.92 64.82 -32.03
N GLY A 118 12.81 65.29 -33.27
CA GLY A 118 12.73 66.72 -33.60
C GLY A 118 14.06 67.48 -33.64
N LYS A 119 15.20 66.80 -33.45
CA LYS A 119 16.54 67.41 -33.60
C LYS A 119 17.12 67.08 -34.98
N GLU A 120 17.41 68.10 -35.77
CA GLU A 120 18.11 67.94 -37.06
C GLU A 120 19.48 67.26 -36.84
N GLY A 121 19.78 66.22 -37.63
CA GLY A 121 21.01 65.43 -37.52
C GLY A 121 20.92 64.15 -36.66
N PHE A 122 19.76 63.78 -36.11
CA PHE A 122 19.58 62.57 -35.27
C PHE A 122 18.97 61.35 -35.98
N VAL A 123 18.90 61.36 -37.32
CA VAL A 123 18.32 60.25 -38.10
C VAL A 123 19.07 58.93 -37.85
N GLU A 124 20.40 58.96 -37.83
CA GLU A 124 21.24 57.80 -37.53
C GLU A 124 21.00 57.27 -36.12
N VAL A 125 20.89 58.17 -35.13
CA VAL A 125 20.64 57.81 -33.72
C VAL A 125 19.30 57.07 -33.58
N ASN A 126 18.25 57.55 -34.24
CA ASN A 126 16.96 56.87 -34.24
C ASN A 126 17.02 55.48 -34.88
N SER A 127 17.80 55.32 -35.96
CA SER A 127 17.98 54.03 -36.61
C SER A 127 18.67 53.01 -35.68
N GLU A 128 19.70 53.41 -34.93
CA GLU A 128 20.38 52.55 -33.96
C GLU A 128 19.49 52.21 -32.75
N LEU A 129 18.74 53.18 -32.23
CA LEU A 129 17.79 52.95 -31.14
C LEU A 129 16.67 51.96 -31.55
N LEU A 130 16.28 51.94 -32.82
CA LEU A 130 15.33 50.96 -33.35
C LEU A 130 15.96 49.55 -33.42
N LYS A 131 17.25 49.43 -33.75
CA LYS A 131 17.99 48.15 -33.67
C LYS A 131 18.05 47.64 -32.23
N PHE A 132 18.33 48.52 -31.26
CA PHE A 132 18.30 48.17 -29.84
C PHE A 132 16.92 47.71 -29.38
N GLN A 133 15.84 48.35 -29.85
CA GLN A 133 14.48 47.90 -29.55
C GLN A 133 14.18 46.50 -30.11
N THR A 134 14.68 46.20 -31.31
CA THR A 134 14.54 44.86 -31.94
C THR A 134 15.28 43.80 -31.14
N ARG A 135 16.54 44.06 -30.76
CA ARG A 135 17.35 43.17 -29.92
C ARG A 135 16.70 42.88 -28.56
N LEU A 136 16.13 43.89 -27.91
CA LEU A 136 15.38 43.72 -26.65
C LEU A 136 14.09 42.89 -26.83
N ALA A 137 13.47 42.92 -28.00
CA ALA A 137 12.30 42.10 -28.32
C ALA A 137 12.70 40.63 -28.56
N GLU A 138 13.83 40.39 -29.23
CA GLU A 138 14.41 39.05 -29.40
C GLU A 138 14.78 38.43 -28.05
N ALA A 139 15.49 39.16 -27.19
CA ALA A 139 15.83 38.71 -25.84
C ALA A 139 14.58 38.36 -25.01
N GLN A 140 13.54 39.18 -25.06
CA GLN A 140 12.26 38.89 -24.38
C GLN A 140 11.57 37.65 -24.92
N THR A 141 11.63 37.44 -26.23
CA THR A 141 11.07 36.25 -26.87
C THR A 141 11.79 35.01 -26.37
N GLU A 142 13.12 35.07 -26.23
CA GLU A 142 13.91 33.97 -25.70
C GLU A 142 13.58 33.67 -24.23
N VAL A 143 13.53 34.69 -23.36
CA VAL A 143 13.07 34.54 -21.97
C VAL A 143 11.70 33.86 -21.91
N SER A 144 10.78 34.23 -22.81
CA SER A 144 9.44 33.65 -22.86
C SER A 144 9.43 32.18 -23.29
N LYS A 145 10.36 31.73 -24.15
CA LYS A 145 10.54 30.32 -24.48
C LYS A 145 11.07 29.53 -23.27
N GLN A 146 12.10 30.07 -22.60
CA GLN A 146 12.69 29.42 -21.43
C GLN A 146 11.68 29.28 -20.29
N ARG A 147 10.86 30.31 -20.05
CA ARG A 147 9.76 30.26 -19.08
C ARG A 147 8.76 29.13 -19.36
N LYS A 148 8.38 28.92 -20.62
CA LYS A 148 7.45 27.83 -21.03
C LYS A 148 8.05 26.44 -20.80
N LEU A 149 9.33 26.26 -21.13
CA LEU A 149 10.05 25.02 -20.88
C LEU A 149 10.02 24.70 -19.38
N PHE A 150 10.47 25.64 -18.57
CA PHE A 150 10.51 25.50 -17.12
C PHE A 150 9.14 25.20 -16.50
N SER A 151 8.07 25.92 -16.88
CA SER A 151 6.72 25.67 -16.34
C SER A 151 6.21 24.26 -16.65
N THR A 152 6.56 23.73 -17.82
CA THR A 152 6.19 22.37 -18.22
C THR A 152 6.95 21.35 -17.38
N VAL A 153 8.21 21.64 -17.05
CA VAL A 153 9.00 20.78 -16.17
C VAL A 153 8.47 20.75 -14.75
N GLU A 154 8.09 21.89 -14.16
CA GLU A 154 7.52 21.90 -12.81
C GLU A 154 6.25 21.04 -12.73
N GLN A 155 5.40 21.09 -13.75
CA GLN A 155 4.24 20.21 -13.86
C GLN A 155 4.66 18.74 -13.90
N ARG A 156 5.63 18.37 -14.75
CA ARG A 156 6.14 16.98 -14.84
C ARG A 156 6.77 16.51 -13.53
N ALA A 157 7.51 17.38 -12.83
CA ALA A 157 8.11 17.08 -11.54
C ALA A 157 7.05 16.87 -10.45
N ALA A 158 5.98 17.68 -10.45
CA ALA A 158 4.85 17.48 -9.56
C ALA A 158 4.19 16.11 -9.81
N LEU A 159 3.91 15.76 -11.07
CA LEU A 159 3.36 14.45 -11.46
C LEU A 159 4.25 13.28 -10.99
N ARG A 160 5.57 13.40 -11.15
CA ARG A 160 6.53 12.37 -10.68
C ARG A 160 6.50 12.18 -9.17
N ARG A 161 6.42 13.27 -8.39
CA ARG A 161 6.32 13.17 -6.92
C ARG A 161 5.08 12.41 -6.49
N VAL A 162 3.95 12.69 -7.13
CA VAL A 162 2.69 11.99 -6.87
C VAL A 162 2.81 10.51 -7.24
N ALA A 163 3.36 10.20 -8.42
CA ALA A 163 3.59 8.82 -8.83
C ALA A 163 4.47 8.05 -7.82
N ALA A 164 5.58 8.65 -7.38
CA ALA A 164 6.48 8.05 -6.40
C ALA A 164 5.80 7.83 -5.02
N GLU A 165 4.94 8.75 -4.58
CA GLU A 165 4.17 8.58 -3.34
C GLU A 165 3.17 7.41 -3.45
N VAL A 166 2.48 7.29 -4.58
CA VAL A 166 1.55 6.19 -4.87
C VAL A 166 2.30 4.86 -4.94
N GLU A 167 3.46 4.81 -5.58
CA GLU A 167 4.32 3.62 -5.62
C GLU A 167 4.82 3.20 -4.24
N LYS A 168 5.21 4.17 -3.39
CA LYS A 168 5.60 3.89 -2.00
C LYS A 168 4.45 3.26 -1.21
N LYS A 169 3.24 3.83 -1.30
CA LYS A 169 2.04 3.29 -0.63
C LYS A 169 1.64 1.90 -1.17
N LEU A 170 1.85 1.68 -2.47
CA LEU A 170 1.67 0.35 -3.06
C LEU A 170 2.68 -0.66 -2.49
N GLY A 171 3.95 -0.27 -2.34
CA GLY A 171 4.97 -1.10 -1.69
C GLY A 171 4.60 -1.48 -0.26
N GLU A 172 4.15 -0.52 0.55
CA GLU A 172 3.65 -0.79 1.91
C GLU A 172 2.43 -1.74 1.93
N THR A 173 1.59 -1.66 0.89
CA THR A 173 0.45 -2.57 0.71
C THR A 173 0.92 -3.98 0.34
N ASP A 174 1.87 -4.10 -0.60
CA ASP A 174 2.47 -5.37 -1.01
C ASP A 174 3.17 -6.08 0.16
N GLU A 175 3.81 -5.34 1.06
CA GLU A 175 4.41 -5.88 2.29
C GLU A 175 3.35 -6.47 3.24
N LYS A 176 2.22 -5.79 3.43
CA LYS A 176 1.11 -6.31 4.26
C LYS A 176 0.51 -7.58 3.66
N VAL A 177 0.32 -7.62 2.34
CA VAL A 177 -0.14 -8.83 1.63
C VAL A 177 0.86 -9.96 1.81
N SER A 178 2.16 -9.68 1.64
CA SER A 178 3.22 -10.69 1.83
C SER A 178 3.29 -11.23 3.27
N LYS A 179 3.07 -10.38 4.28
CA LYS A 179 2.99 -10.80 5.69
C LYS A 179 1.78 -11.72 5.91
N ALA A 180 0.62 -11.37 5.35
CA ALA A 180 -0.57 -12.21 5.41
C ALA A 180 -0.33 -13.58 4.77
N GLU A 181 0.21 -13.63 3.54
CA GLU A 181 0.55 -14.89 2.84
C GLU A 181 1.50 -15.77 3.68
N ARG A 182 2.56 -15.19 4.27
CA ARG A 182 3.49 -15.95 5.13
C ARG A 182 2.82 -16.50 6.38
N SER A 183 1.93 -15.73 7.00
CA SER A 183 1.21 -16.17 8.20
C SER A 183 0.25 -17.33 7.90
N VAL A 184 -0.43 -17.28 6.76
CA VAL A 184 -1.32 -18.36 6.30
C VAL A 184 -0.51 -19.61 5.93
N ALA A 185 0.61 -19.46 5.24
CA ALA A 185 1.49 -20.58 4.91
C ALA A 185 2.08 -21.25 6.19
N ALA A 186 2.45 -20.47 7.19
CA ALA A 186 2.89 -21.01 8.49
C ALA A 186 1.77 -21.76 9.21
N LEU A 187 0.53 -21.25 9.15
CA LEU A 187 -0.63 -21.92 9.70
C LEU A 187 -0.94 -23.24 8.97
N ALA A 188 -0.79 -23.27 7.64
CA ALA A 188 -0.96 -24.48 6.83
C ALA A 188 0.08 -25.55 7.20
N ALA A 189 1.35 -25.17 7.32
CA ALA A 189 2.41 -26.09 7.74
C ALA A 189 2.16 -26.68 9.14
N LEU A 190 1.68 -25.85 10.07
CA LEU A 190 1.28 -26.31 11.41
C LEU A 190 0.06 -27.26 11.33
N ALA A 191 -0.89 -27.00 10.43
CA ALA A 191 -2.02 -27.88 10.20
C ALA A 191 -1.58 -29.24 9.66
N ASP A 192 -0.58 -29.31 8.79
CA ASP A 192 -0.02 -30.56 8.25
C ASP A 192 0.79 -31.33 9.31
N GLU A 193 1.57 -30.64 10.14
CA GLU A 193 2.32 -31.28 11.24
C GLU A 193 1.37 -31.91 12.28
N LEU A 194 0.32 -31.17 12.67
CA LEU A 194 -0.74 -31.67 13.55
C LEU A 194 -1.48 -32.88 12.98
N LEU A 195 -1.55 -32.98 11.66
CA LEU A 195 -2.19 -34.09 10.95
C LEU A 195 -1.32 -35.36 11.01
N ALA A 196 0.00 -35.20 11.15
CA ALA A 196 0.96 -36.29 11.33
C ALA A 196 1.09 -36.76 12.80
N SER A 197 0.94 -35.86 13.78
CA SER A 197 1.09 -36.18 15.21
C SER A 197 -0.26 -36.52 15.88
N VAL A 198 -0.70 -37.78 15.76
CA VAL A 198 -2.04 -38.23 16.19
C VAL A 198 -2.29 -38.18 17.71
N LYS A 199 -1.26 -38.12 18.57
CA LYS A 199 -1.44 -38.46 20.01
C LYS A 199 -1.36 -37.31 21.03
N ASP A 200 -0.66 -36.21 20.77
CA ASP A 200 -0.36 -35.20 21.81
C ASP A 200 -0.56 -33.74 21.40
N ALA A 201 -1.31 -33.47 20.33
CA ALA A 201 -1.61 -32.10 19.94
C ALA A 201 -2.30 -31.37 21.12
N GLN A 202 -1.77 -30.25 21.60
CA GLN A 202 -2.57 -29.32 22.41
C GLN A 202 -3.73 -28.78 21.57
N GLU A 203 -4.74 -28.18 22.23
CA GLU A 203 -5.87 -27.51 21.57
C GLU A 203 -5.41 -26.71 20.35
N PRO A 204 -6.21 -26.70 19.27
CA PRO A 204 -5.84 -26.01 18.04
C PRO A 204 -5.47 -24.57 18.34
N ASN A 205 -4.36 -24.16 17.71
CA ASN A 205 -3.60 -22.94 17.91
C ASN A 205 -4.44 -21.67 17.61
N SER A 206 -5.50 -21.43 18.39
CA SER A 206 -6.54 -20.42 18.09
C SER A 206 -5.97 -19.01 18.09
N LYS A 207 -4.84 -18.81 18.78
CA LYS A 207 -4.05 -17.59 18.71
C LYS A 207 -3.43 -17.40 17.32
N ALA A 208 -2.72 -18.40 16.79
CA ALA A 208 -2.14 -18.34 15.46
C ALA A 208 -3.20 -18.16 14.35
N THR A 209 -4.34 -18.84 14.45
CA THR A 209 -5.45 -18.65 13.49
C THR A 209 -5.98 -17.22 13.56
N LYS A 210 -6.25 -16.68 14.75
CA LYS A 210 -6.72 -15.29 14.93
C LYS A 210 -5.69 -14.26 14.44
N GLU A 211 -4.41 -14.47 14.72
CA GLU A 211 -3.33 -13.59 14.26
C GLU A 211 -3.26 -13.56 12.73
N ALA A 212 -3.31 -14.72 12.08
CA ALA A 212 -3.34 -14.78 10.62
C ALA A 212 -4.63 -14.15 10.04
N GLU A 213 -5.79 -14.31 10.69
CA GLU A 213 -7.05 -13.68 10.29
C GLU A 213 -6.95 -12.15 10.35
N LEU A 214 -6.36 -11.60 11.41
CA LEU A 214 -6.14 -10.17 11.56
C LEU A 214 -5.20 -9.64 10.47
N LEU A 215 -4.08 -10.34 10.18
CA LEU A 215 -3.15 -9.93 9.12
C LEU A 215 -3.80 -9.94 7.73
N VAL A 216 -4.63 -10.95 7.43
CA VAL A 216 -5.40 -11.00 6.18
C VAL A 216 -6.39 -9.84 6.10
N GLN A 217 -7.10 -9.53 7.19
CA GLN A 217 -8.04 -8.40 7.23
C GLN A 217 -7.33 -7.05 7.04
N GLU A 218 -6.19 -6.84 7.70
CA GLU A 218 -5.36 -5.64 7.53
C GLU A 218 -4.90 -5.48 6.08
N ALA A 219 -4.43 -6.57 5.46
CA ALA A 219 -4.02 -6.58 4.05
C ALA A 219 -5.21 -6.26 3.11
N GLN A 220 -6.40 -6.82 3.35
CA GLN A 220 -7.60 -6.51 2.57
C GLN A 220 -8.04 -5.04 2.69
N ILE A 221 -7.92 -4.45 3.88
CA ILE A 221 -8.20 -3.03 4.10
C ILE A 221 -7.17 -2.16 3.38
N ALA A 222 -5.89 -2.53 3.44
CA ALA A 222 -4.82 -1.82 2.75
C ALA A 222 -5.01 -1.81 1.22
N VAL A 223 -5.29 -2.98 0.61
CA VAL A 223 -5.59 -3.09 -0.83
C VAL A 223 -6.79 -2.23 -1.22
N ARG A 224 -7.90 -2.28 -0.46
CA ARG A 224 -9.09 -1.44 -0.74
C ARG A 224 -8.79 0.05 -0.63
N THR A 225 -8.00 0.45 0.37
CA THR A 225 -7.60 1.85 0.57
C THR A 225 -6.69 2.33 -0.55
N MET A 226 -5.76 1.47 -1.00
CA MET A 226 -4.87 1.76 -2.11
C MET A 226 -5.64 1.93 -3.43
N SER A 227 -6.65 1.09 -3.69
CA SER A 227 -7.55 1.22 -4.85
C SER A 227 -8.23 2.58 -4.88
N ARG A 228 -8.84 3.00 -3.76
CA ARG A 228 -9.49 4.32 -3.65
C ARG A 228 -8.50 5.46 -3.82
N THR A 229 -7.29 5.30 -3.29
CA THR A 229 -6.23 6.30 -3.45
C THR A 229 -5.83 6.44 -4.92
N LEU A 230 -5.61 5.33 -5.62
CA LEU A 230 -5.28 5.33 -7.05
C LEU A 230 -6.40 5.99 -7.89
N GLU A 231 -7.66 5.65 -7.66
CA GLU A 231 -8.81 6.26 -8.35
C GLU A 231 -8.95 7.76 -8.07
N SER A 232 -8.69 8.19 -6.84
CA SER A 232 -8.70 9.62 -6.46
C SER A 232 -7.57 10.37 -7.17
N GLN A 233 -6.37 9.78 -7.16
CA GLN A 233 -5.16 10.37 -7.75
C GLN A 233 -5.23 10.44 -9.27
N ALA A 234 -5.77 9.40 -9.92
CA ALA A 234 -6.02 9.39 -11.36
C ALA A 234 -7.00 10.48 -11.81
N ARG A 235 -7.97 10.86 -10.96
CA ARG A 235 -8.94 11.92 -11.26
C ARG A 235 -8.42 13.33 -10.98
N SER A 236 -7.64 13.51 -9.92
CA SER A 236 -7.33 14.85 -9.39
C SER A 236 -5.92 15.35 -9.71
N GLN A 237 -4.94 14.47 -9.89
CA GLN A 237 -3.53 14.86 -9.98
C GLN A 237 -2.89 14.51 -11.32
N GLY A 238 -3.67 14.10 -12.32
CA GLY A 238 -3.18 13.98 -13.71
C GLY A 238 -2.10 12.94 -13.92
N LEU A 239 -2.07 11.86 -13.12
CA LEU A 239 -1.20 10.72 -13.41
C LEU A 239 -1.41 10.27 -14.87
N THR A 240 -0.31 9.91 -15.52
CA THR A 240 -0.37 9.40 -16.88
C THR A 240 -1.17 8.09 -16.90
N LYS A 241 -1.91 7.85 -17.99
CA LYS A 241 -2.69 6.61 -18.15
C LYS A 241 -1.83 5.35 -18.00
N ASP A 242 -0.59 5.42 -18.47
CA ASP A 242 0.37 4.32 -18.42
C ASP A 242 0.81 4.03 -16.98
N SER A 243 1.13 5.06 -16.19
CA SER A 243 1.44 4.90 -14.76
C SER A 243 0.25 4.30 -13.99
N VAL A 244 -0.98 4.78 -14.26
CA VAL A 244 -2.19 4.24 -13.63
C VAL A 244 -2.39 2.76 -13.99
N ALA A 245 -2.23 2.39 -15.27
CA ALA A 245 -2.40 1.00 -15.71
C ALA A 245 -1.37 0.06 -15.07
N MET A 246 -0.10 0.49 -14.94
CA MET A 246 0.93 -0.29 -14.28
C MET A 246 0.61 -0.53 -12.80
N ILE A 247 0.22 0.52 -12.07
CA ILE A 247 -0.12 0.44 -10.65
C ILE A 247 -1.41 -0.39 -10.44
N ASP A 248 -2.42 -0.24 -11.29
CA ASP A 248 -3.66 -1.02 -11.26
C ASP A 248 -3.41 -2.52 -11.46
N SER A 249 -2.54 -2.90 -12.40
CA SER A 249 -2.19 -4.31 -12.62
C SER A 249 -1.54 -4.97 -11.40
N ARG A 250 -0.63 -4.25 -10.72
CA ARG A 250 0.00 -4.71 -9.48
C ARG A 250 -1.01 -4.82 -8.34
N LEU A 251 -1.90 -3.83 -8.21
CA LEU A 251 -2.93 -3.82 -7.19
C LEU A 251 -3.92 -4.97 -7.35
N LYS A 252 -4.32 -5.31 -8.59
CA LYS A 252 -5.14 -6.49 -8.88
C LYS A 252 -4.46 -7.78 -8.47
N ARG A 253 -3.16 -7.93 -8.76
CA ARG A 253 -2.39 -9.09 -8.31
C ARG A 253 -2.33 -9.19 -6.79
N ALA A 254 -2.12 -8.06 -6.10
CA ALA A 254 -2.16 -8.01 -4.63
C ALA A 254 -3.55 -8.38 -4.07
N GLN A 255 -4.62 -7.95 -4.76
CA GLN A 255 -5.99 -8.30 -4.42
C GLN A 255 -6.27 -9.80 -4.58
N GLU A 256 -5.84 -10.42 -5.67
CA GLU A 256 -6.00 -11.86 -5.90
C GLU A 256 -5.26 -12.67 -4.83
N LYS A 257 -4.02 -12.28 -4.51
CA LYS A 257 -3.21 -12.89 -3.45
C LYS A 257 -3.91 -12.85 -2.09
N VAL A 258 -4.39 -11.68 -1.67
CA VAL A 258 -5.07 -11.56 -0.36
C VAL A 258 -6.43 -12.27 -0.33
N GLN A 259 -7.14 -12.36 -1.46
CA GLN A 259 -8.37 -13.15 -1.58
C GLN A 259 -8.07 -14.66 -1.47
N SER A 260 -7.00 -15.13 -2.10
CA SER A 260 -6.54 -16.52 -1.98
C SER A 260 -6.18 -16.84 -0.52
N ALA A 261 -5.37 -16.00 0.12
CA ALA A 261 -5.00 -16.15 1.53
C ALA A 261 -6.23 -16.15 2.47
N ALA A 262 -7.24 -15.33 2.17
CA ALA A 262 -8.50 -15.30 2.92
C ALA A 262 -9.37 -16.56 2.75
N ALA A 263 -9.38 -17.15 1.55
CA ALA A 263 -10.06 -18.42 1.31
C ALA A 263 -9.34 -19.57 2.03
N GLU A 264 -8.01 -19.58 1.98
CA GLU A 264 -7.18 -20.60 2.61
C GLU A 264 -7.27 -20.57 4.13
N ILE A 265 -7.21 -19.38 4.76
CA ILE A 265 -7.37 -19.30 6.22
C ILE A 265 -8.75 -19.74 6.70
N LYS A 266 -9.81 -19.45 5.94
CA LYS A 266 -11.16 -19.95 6.22
C LYS A 266 -11.21 -21.47 6.13
N HIS A 267 -10.58 -22.05 5.10
CA HIS A 267 -10.48 -23.49 4.96
C HIS A 267 -9.74 -24.13 6.15
N LEU A 268 -8.59 -23.56 6.54
CA LEU A 268 -7.80 -24.05 7.68
C LEU A 268 -8.56 -23.91 9.01
N SER A 269 -9.26 -22.80 9.24
CA SER A 269 -10.04 -22.60 10.47
C SER A 269 -11.19 -23.60 10.60
N GLU A 270 -11.90 -23.88 9.50
CA GLU A 270 -12.90 -24.96 9.45
C GLU A 270 -12.27 -26.34 9.68
N GLN A 271 -11.09 -26.61 9.11
CA GLN A 271 -10.37 -27.87 9.29
C GLN A 271 -9.96 -28.09 10.76
N PHE A 272 -9.42 -27.07 11.44
CA PHE A 272 -9.10 -27.14 12.86
C PHE A 272 -10.34 -27.39 13.72
N PHE A 273 -11.45 -26.74 13.39
CA PHE A 273 -12.72 -26.94 14.09
C PHE A 273 -13.24 -28.38 13.94
N VAL A 274 -13.21 -28.94 12.73
CA VAL A 274 -13.55 -30.35 12.49
C VAL A 274 -12.68 -31.29 13.32
N ARG A 275 -11.37 -31.07 13.33
CA ARG A 275 -10.44 -31.92 14.10
C ARG A 275 -10.73 -31.87 15.60
N SER A 276 -11.00 -30.68 16.15
CA SER A 276 -11.40 -30.55 17.56
C SER A 276 -12.64 -31.39 17.87
N ILE A 277 -13.66 -31.28 16.99
CA ILE A 277 -14.89 -32.06 17.14
C ILE A 277 -14.62 -33.57 17.10
N LEU A 278 -13.85 -34.03 16.12
CA LEU A 278 -13.56 -35.46 15.95
C LEU A 278 -12.75 -36.02 17.11
N ARG A 279 -11.77 -35.26 17.63
CA ARG A 279 -11.00 -35.68 18.81
C ARG A 279 -11.87 -35.79 20.06
N GLU A 280 -12.72 -34.81 20.31
CA GLU A 280 -13.65 -34.87 21.45
C GLU A 280 -14.61 -36.05 21.32
N ALA A 281 -15.07 -36.35 20.09
CA ALA A 281 -15.88 -37.51 19.78
C ALA A 281 -15.13 -38.84 20.03
N GLU A 282 -13.87 -38.94 19.60
CA GLU A 282 -13.00 -40.11 19.84
C GLU A 282 -12.74 -40.32 21.33
N LEU A 283 -12.44 -39.26 22.08
CA LEU A 283 -12.29 -39.33 23.54
C LEU A 283 -13.55 -39.89 24.19
N LYS A 284 -14.72 -39.38 23.78
CA LYS A 284 -16.01 -39.84 24.32
C LYS A 284 -16.33 -41.28 23.95
N LEU A 285 -15.96 -41.71 22.75
CA LEU A 285 -16.09 -43.10 22.32
C LEU A 285 -15.15 -44.01 23.12
N SER A 286 -13.90 -43.60 23.35
CA SER A 286 -12.93 -44.33 24.18
C SER A 286 -13.43 -44.52 25.61
N GLU A 287 -13.99 -43.48 26.25
CA GLU A 287 -14.58 -43.59 27.60
C GLU A 287 -15.73 -44.63 27.66
N CYS A 288 -16.51 -44.71 26.57
CA CYS A 288 -17.59 -45.68 26.42
C CYS A 288 -17.05 -47.11 26.27
N GLU A 289 -16.05 -47.30 25.41
CA GLU A 289 -15.37 -48.59 25.19
C GLU A 289 -14.65 -49.07 26.44
N GLU A 290 -13.98 -48.19 27.19
CA GLU A 290 -13.37 -48.52 28.48
C GLU A 290 -14.41 -48.98 29.52
N SER A 291 -15.56 -48.30 29.57
CA SER A 291 -16.65 -48.68 30.48
C SER A 291 -17.25 -50.04 30.10
N GLN A 292 -17.34 -50.33 28.80
CA GLN A 292 -17.74 -51.63 28.31
C GLN A 292 -16.72 -52.72 28.65
N ASN A 293 -15.41 -52.46 28.44
CA ASN A 293 -14.35 -53.41 28.74
C ASN A 293 -14.35 -53.79 30.21
N LYS A 294 -14.55 -52.84 31.13
CA LYS A 294 -14.72 -53.12 32.57
C LYS A 294 -15.89 -54.07 32.84
N ALA A 295 -17.03 -53.88 32.16
CA ALA A 295 -18.16 -54.79 32.29
C ALA A 295 -17.82 -56.19 31.72
N ALA A 296 -17.07 -56.26 30.62
CA ALA A 296 -16.66 -57.52 30.00
C ALA A 296 -15.64 -58.29 30.86
N ASP A 297 -14.74 -57.58 31.54
CA ASP A 297 -13.80 -58.13 32.50
C ASP A 297 -14.55 -58.71 33.71
N ASP A 298 -15.49 -57.96 34.30
CA ASP A 298 -16.35 -58.43 35.41
C ASP A 298 -17.20 -59.65 34.97
N GLU A 299 -17.69 -59.70 33.72
CA GLU A 299 -18.44 -60.85 33.18
C GLU A 299 -17.54 -62.09 33.00
N SER A 300 -16.32 -61.89 32.49
CA SER A 300 -15.34 -62.96 32.29
C SER A 300 -14.86 -63.53 33.62
N GLU A 301 -14.65 -62.67 34.61
CA GLU A 301 -14.33 -63.08 35.98
C GLU A 301 -15.45 -63.92 36.58
N LEU A 302 -16.71 -63.46 36.46
CA LEU A 302 -17.87 -64.22 36.92
C LEU A 302 -17.94 -65.59 36.25
N GLN A 303 -17.80 -65.68 34.93
CA GLN A 303 -17.84 -66.96 34.21
C GLN A 303 -16.77 -67.93 34.69
N ARG A 304 -15.54 -67.45 34.94
CA ARG A 304 -14.42 -68.28 35.39
C ARG A 304 -14.65 -68.89 36.76
N VAL A 305 -15.19 -68.13 37.71
CA VAL A 305 -15.27 -68.54 39.12
C VAL A 305 -16.69 -69.04 39.52
N SER A 306 -17.69 -68.90 38.64
CA SER A 306 -19.10 -69.26 38.90
C SER A 306 -19.36 -70.73 39.28
N SER A 307 -18.43 -71.65 38.99
CA SER A 307 -18.57 -73.07 39.28
C SER A 307 -17.95 -73.50 40.63
N SER A 308 -17.15 -72.63 41.26
CA SER A 308 -16.37 -72.98 42.45
C SER A 308 -16.68 -72.13 43.69
N LEU A 309 -17.49 -71.09 43.57
CA LEU A 309 -17.83 -70.19 44.68
C LEU A 309 -19.16 -70.54 45.33
N ASP A 310 -19.31 -70.09 46.58
CA ASP A 310 -20.58 -70.13 47.31
C ASP A 310 -21.64 -69.24 46.63
N PRO A 311 -22.94 -69.60 46.65
CA PRO A 311 -23.98 -68.80 46.03
C PRO A 311 -24.03 -67.33 46.48
N ALA A 312 -23.59 -67.02 47.70
CA ALA A 312 -23.52 -65.64 48.18
C ALA A 312 -22.47 -64.80 47.44
N GLU A 313 -21.30 -65.36 47.16
CA GLU A 313 -20.20 -64.68 46.45
C GLU A 313 -20.54 -64.47 44.97
N VAL A 314 -21.16 -65.46 44.32
CA VAL A 314 -21.70 -65.32 42.95
C VAL A 314 -22.74 -64.20 42.88
N GLY A 315 -23.59 -64.06 43.92
CA GLY A 315 -24.55 -62.97 44.02
C GLY A 315 -23.92 -61.58 44.10
N GLN A 316 -22.80 -61.43 44.82
CA GLN A 316 -22.04 -60.18 44.89
C GLN A 316 -21.40 -59.81 43.55
N MET A 317 -20.79 -60.80 42.87
CA MET A 317 -20.18 -60.60 41.55
C MET A 317 -21.23 -60.22 40.49
N LEU A 318 -22.41 -60.86 40.50
CA LEU A 318 -23.53 -60.45 39.64
C LEU A 318 -24.00 -59.02 39.91
N THR A 319 -23.99 -58.58 41.16
CA THR A 319 -24.37 -57.20 41.52
C THR A 319 -23.33 -56.20 41.03
N ARG A 320 -22.05 -56.54 41.10
CA ARG A 320 -20.95 -55.73 40.55
C ARG A 320 -21.04 -55.63 39.03
N LEU A 321 -21.24 -56.77 38.34
CA LEU A 321 -21.43 -56.81 36.89
C LEU A 321 -22.62 -55.95 36.44
N GLU A 322 -23.77 -56.03 37.12
CA GLU A 322 -24.92 -55.18 36.79
C GLU A 322 -24.65 -53.69 36.95
N LYS A 323 -23.88 -53.30 37.98
CA LYS A 323 -23.45 -51.90 38.15
C LYS A 323 -22.52 -51.46 37.01
N ALA A 324 -21.57 -52.32 36.61
CA ALA A 324 -20.68 -52.05 35.49
C ALA A 324 -21.44 -51.92 34.17
N ILE A 325 -22.36 -52.85 33.88
CA ILE A 325 -23.25 -52.79 32.70
C ILE A 325 -24.08 -51.50 32.71
N GLN A 326 -24.69 -51.14 33.86
CA GLN A 326 -25.49 -49.93 33.96
C GLN A 326 -24.64 -48.66 33.73
N ALA A 327 -23.43 -48.61 34.27
CA ALA A 327 -22.50 -47.50 34.02
C ALA A 327 -22.12 -47.41 32.53
N ALA A 328 -21.83 -48.54 31.88
CA ALA A 328 -21.50 -48.59 30.46
C ALA A 328 -22.69 -48.18 29.57
N VAL A 329 -23.93 -48.56 29.92
CA VAL A 329 -25.15 -48.14 29.20
C VAL A 329 -25.36 -46.62 29.30
N VAL A 330 -25.13 -46.04 30.48
CA VAL A 330 -25.19 -44.59 30.67
C VAL A 330 -24.10 -43.88 29.85
N ALA A 331 -22.86 -44.37 29.89
CA ALA A 331 -21.76 -43.83 29.08
C ALA A 331 -22.05 -43.91 27.58
N THR A 332 -22.58 -45.04 27.10
CA THR A 332 -22.93 -45.26 25.69
C THR A 332 -24.04 -44.32 25.21
N SER A 333 -25.10 -44.16 26.01
CA SER A 333 -26.21 -43.27 25.65
C SER A 333 -25.79 -41.79 25.66
N GLY A 334 -24.92 -41.40 26.60
CA GLY A 334 -24.26 -40.09 26.61
C GLY A 334 -23.40 -39.87 25.37
N CYS A 335 -22.55 -40.84 25.01
CA CYS A 335 -21.71 -40.80 23.81
C CYS A 335 -22.54 -40.62 22.53
N LYS A 336 -23.60 -41.41 22.33
CA LYS A 336 -24.49 -41.27 21.15
C LYS A 336 -25.13 -39.87 21.04
N THR A 337 -25.55 -39.32 22.17
CA THR A 337 -26.15 -37.98 22.23
C THR A 337 -25.12 -36.92 21.87
N ASP A 338 -23.91 -37.00 22.43
CA ASP A 338 -22.79 -36.10 22.14
C ASP A 338 -22.37 -36.15 20.66
N LEU A 339 -22.18 -37.34 20.09
CA LEU A 339 -21.88 -37.54 18.67
C LEU A 339 -22.97 -36.95 17.77
N SER A 340 -24.24 -37.13 18.14
CA SER A 340 -25.37 -36.57 17.40
C SER A 340 -25.38 -35.03 17.43
N MET A 341 -25.06 -34.43 18.58
CA MET A 341 -24.93 -32.97 18.71
C MET A 341 -23.76 -32.42 17.89
N LYS A 342 -22.60 -33.09 17.94
CA LYS A 342 -21.42 -32.76 17.12
C LYS A 342 -21.70 -32.87 15.62
N ARG A 343 -22.51 -33.84 15.20
CA ARG A 343 -22.95 -33.97 13.81
C ARG A 343 -23.81 -32.78 13.35
N LEU A 344 -24.52 -32.11 14.26
CA LEU A 344 -25.28 -30.90 13.92
C LEU A 344 -24.37 -29.68 13.79
N SER A 345 -23.32 -29.54 14.58
CA SER A 345 -22.43 -28.38 14.52
C SER A 345 -21.62 -28.33 13.22
N ILE A 346 -21.25 -29.48 12.64
CA ILE A 346 -20.51 -29.52 11.36
C ILE A 346 -21.34 -29.15 10.13
N LYS A 347 -22.69 -29.09 10.22
CA LYS A 347 -23.55 -28.68 9.10
C LYS A 347 -23.37 -27.22 8.67
N ARG A 348 -22.71 -26.41 9.49
CA ARG A 348 -22.45 -24.99 9.23
C ARG A 348 -21.16 -24.74 8.43
N LEU A 349 -20.37 -25.78 8.20
CA LEU A 349 -19.08 -25.71 7.52
C LEU A 349 -19.25 -25.79 6.00
N SER A 350 -18.15 -25.58 5.26
CA SER A 350 -18.14 -25.86 3.82
C SER A 350 -18.47 -27.33 3.52
N ALA A 351 -19.05 -27.58 2.34
CA ALA A 351 -19.52 -28.92 1.95
C ALA A 351 -18.42 -29.98 2.05
N SER A 352 -17.20 -29.66 1.60
CA SER A 352 -16.04 -30.57 1.65
C SER A 352 -15.69 -31.00 3.08
N ASN A 353 -15.57 -30.03 4.00
CA ASN A 353 -15.22 -30.30 5.40
C ASN A 353 -16.37 -30.98 6.16
N ALA A 354 -17.62 -30.59 5.86
CA ALA A 354 -18.80 -31.17 6.47
C ALA A 354 -19.00 -32.64 6.07
N GLU A 355 -18.75 -33.01 4.81
CA GLU A 355 -18.94 -34.38 4.32
C GLU A 355 -17.96 -35.36 5.00
N ALA A 356 -16.67 -35.03 5.01
CA ALA A 356 -15.64 -35.86 5.65
C ALA A 356 -15.92 -36.05 7.15
N ALA A 357 -16.27 -34.97 7.85
CA ALA A 357 -16.60 -35.02 9.28
C ALA A 357 -17.88 -35.83 9.55
N ASN A 358 -18.91 -35.69 8.72
CA ASN A 358 -20.16 -36.44 8.86
C ASN A 358 -19.94 -37.94 8.69
N LYS A 359 -19.08 -38.34 7.75
CA LYS A 359 -18.73 -39.74 7.54
C LYS A 359 -18.07 -40.33 8.79
N ALA A 360 -17.02 -39.68 9.31
CA ALA A 360 -16.31 -40.13 10.50
C ALA A 360 -17.23 -40.22 11.74
N LEU A 361 -18.06 -39.19 11.97
CA LEU A 361 -19.02 -39.21 13.08
C LEU A 361 -20.08 -40.31 12.93
N THR A 362 -20.52 -40.61 11.71
CA THR A 362 -21.48 -41.70 11.45
C THR A 362 -20.86 -43.06 11.75
N GLU A 363 -19.59 -43.26 11.40
CA GLU A 363 -18.83 -44.46 11.75
C GLU A 363 -18.70 -44.60 13.28
N MET A 364 -18.37 -43.52 14.00
CA MET A 364 -18.30 -43.52 15.47
C MET A 364 -19.67 -43.82 16.11
N ILE A 365 -20.76 -43.27 15.58
CA ILE A 365 -22.13 -43.57 16.04
C ILE A 365 -22.42 -45.07 15.87
N SER A 366 -22.07 -45.66 14.73
CA SER A 366 -22.23 -47.10 14.50
C SER A 366 -21.39 -47.95 15.46
N SER A 367 -20.21 -47.47 15.88
CA SER A 367 -19.40 -48.12 16.91
C SER A 367 -20.11 -48.11 18.26
N ALA A 368 -20.59 -46.94 18.69
CA ALA A 368 -21.36 -46.80 19.92
C ALA A 368 -22.66 -47.64 19.90
N GLU A 369 -23.29 -47.83 18.73
CA GLU A 369 -24.41 -48.75 18.56
C GLU A 369 -24.03 -50.21 18.78
N ARG A 370 -22.90 -50.67 18.23
CA ARG A 370 -22.37 -52.01 18.48
C ARG A 370 -22.07 -52.25 19.96
N VAL A 371 -21.46 -51.28 20.64
CA VAL A 371 -21.24 -51.32 22.11
C VAL A 371 -22.57 -51.47 22.85
N SER A 372 -23.56 -50.66 22.47
CA SER A 372 -24.91 -50.71 23.05
C SER A 372 -25.58 -52.08 22.89
N GLU A 373 -25.45 -52.72 21.72
CA GLU A 373 -25.99 -54.05 21.46
C GLU A 373 -25.28 -55.14 22.29
N GLN A 374 -23.97 -55.05 22.43
CA GLN A 374 -23.19 -55.97 23.25
C GLN A 374 -23.57 -55.87 24.73
N LEU A 375 -23.71 -54.65 25.26
CA LEU A 375 -24.19 -54.42 26.63
C LEU A 375 -25.61 -54.96 26.86
N ALA A 376 -26.50 -54.86 25.87
CA ALA A 376 -27.85 -55.44 25.96
C ALA A 376 -27.81 -56.97 26.09
N LYS A 377 -26.91 -57.63 25.34
CA LYS A 377 -26.69 -59.09 25.42
C LYS A 377 -26.11 -59.49 26.78
N MET A 378 -25.10 -58.78 27.29
CA MET A 378 -24.52 -59.01 28.61
C MET A 378 -25.56 -58.88 29.73
N ARG A 379 -26.42 -57.85 29.64
CA ARG A 379 -27.51 -57.64 30.59
C ARG A 379 -28.49 -58.82 30.61
N LEU A 380 -28.84 -59.35 29.45
CA LEU A 380 -29.71 -60.52 29.33
C LEU A 380 -29.04 -61.75 29.99
N ARG A 381 -27.78 -62.03 29.66
CA ARG A 381 -27.00 -63.14 30.25
C ARG A 381 -26.91 -63.04 31.77
N SER A 382 -26.53 -61.88 32.30
CA SER A 382 -26.46 -61.61 33.75
C SER A 382 -27.81 -61.86 34.43
N SER A 383 -28.93 -61.48 33.79
CA SER A 383 -30.26 -61.71 34.34
C SER A 383 -30.66 -63.19 34.36
N GLU A 384 -30.23 -63.97 33.35
CA GLU A 384 -30.46 -65.41 33.28
C GLU A 384 -29.61 -66.16 34.31
N GLU A 385 -28.34 -65.79 34.47
CA GLU A 385 -27.44 -66.36 35.48
C GLU A 385 -27.96 -66.10 36.90
N ARG A 386 -28.45 -64.89 37.17
CA ARG A 386 -29.12 -64.57 38.43
C ARG A 386 -30.33 -65.46 38.67
N ARG A 387 -31.18 -65.68 37.66
CA ARG A 387 -32.34 -66.58 37.78
C ARG A 387 -31.89 -68.02 38.07
N ARG A 388 -30.84 -68.51 37.41
CA ARG A 388 -30.27 -69.85 37.64
C ARG A 388 -29.74 -69.99 39.06
N LEU A 389 -29.04 -68.98 39.58
CA LEU A 389 -28.52 -68.95 40.94
C LEU A 389 -29.66 -69.10 41.97
N PHE A 390 -30.74 -68.32 41.82
CA PHE A 390 -31.92 -68.42 42.69
C PHE A 390 -32.65 -69.76 42.58
N GLN A 391 -32.68 -70.37 41.39
CA GLN A 391 -33.26 -71.70 41.23
C GLN A 391 -32.40 -72.78 41.91
N ARG A 392 -31.07 -72.71 41.77
CA ARG A 392 -30.13 -73.62 42.45
C ARG A 392 -30.25 -73.51 43.96
N SER A 393 -30.22 -72.30 44.52
CA SER A 393 -30.35 -72.12 45.97
C SER A 393 -31.69 -72.63 46.52
N ARG A 394 -32.79 -72.52 45.75
CA ARG A 394 -34.08 -73.12 46.13
C ARG A 394 -34.05 -74.66 46.09
N VAL A 395 -33.39 -75.25 45.09
CA VAL A 395 -33.24 -76.71 44.97
C VAL A 395 -32.32 -77.25 46.07
N GLU A 396 -31.21 -76.58 46.38
CA GLU A 396 -30.29 -76.94 47.46
C GLU A 396 -30.95 -76.78 48.83
N ALA A 397 -31.72 -75.71 49.05
CA ALA A 397 -32.50 -75.54 50.28
C ALA A 397 -33.58 -76.64 50.43
N ALA A 398 -34.26 -77.00 49.34
CA ALA A 398 -35.25 -78.09 49.33
C ALA A 398 -34.61 -79.48 49.56
N ALA A 399 -33.41 -79.72 49.03
CA ALA A 399 -32.64 -80.95 49.28
C ALA A 399 -32.14 -81.03 50.74
N ALA A 400 -31.72 -79.90 51.32
CA ALA A 400 -31.31 -79.83 52.72
C ALA A 400 -32.48 -80.06 53.70
N THR A 401 -33.68 -79.56 53.39
CA THR A 401 -34.88 -79.84 54.21
C THR A 401 -35.41 -81.25 54.00
N GLY A 402 -35.39 -81.79 52.79
CA GLY A 402 -35.82 -83.18 52.51
C GLY A 402 -34.92 -84.26 53.11
N ALA A 403 -33.62 -83.99 53.31
CA ALA A 403 -32.71 -84.90 54.02
C ALA A 403 -32.89 -84.91 55.55
N GLY A 404 -33.63 -83.92 56.10
CA GLY A 404 -33.95 -83.83 57.52
C GLY A 404 -35.14 -84.69 57.97
N GLU A 405 -35.96 -85.19 57.05
CA GLU A 405 -37.17 -85.99 57.36
C GLU A 405 -36.95 -87.52 57.29
N LEU A 406 -35.72 -87.98 57.00
CA LEU A 406 -35.36 -89.41 56.87
C LEU A 406 -34.32 -89.89 57.90
N ARG A 407 -34.11 -89.14 58.99
CA ARG A 407 -33.43 -89.61 60.22
C ARG A 407 -34.41 -89.57 61.37
#